data_AF-A0A2V5RDZ2-F1
#
_entry.id   AF-A0A2V5RDZ2-F1
#
_cell.length_a   1.000
_cell.length_b   1.000
_cell.length_c   1.000
_cell.angle_alpha   90.00
_cell.angle_beta   90.00
_cell.angle_gamma   90.00
#
_symmetry.space_group_name_H-M   'P 1'
#
loop_
_entity.id
_entity.type
_entity.pdbx_description
1 polymer ?
#
loop_
_entity_poly.entity_id
_entity_poly.type
_entity_poly.pdbx_seq_one_letter_code
_entity_poly.pdbx_strand_id
1 'polypeptide(L)' 'DAIRRGGVLAHEGGVMVKVAKPNQDMRFDVPVIGVETVRVAAEARLRVIAVEAEKTLLLERDAIVDLANRSTISIVARRS' A
#
# COMPACT_ATOMS: atom_id res chain seq x y z
N ASP A 1 -9.74 7.54 -0.52
CA ASP A 1 -9.54 9.01 -0.54
C ASP A 1 -8.16 9.50 -0.12
N ALA A 2 -7.58 9.01 0.99
CA ALA A 2 -6.26 9.48 1.45
C ALA A 2 -5.15 9.35 0.39
N ILE A 3 -5.09 8.21 -0.32
CA ILE A 3 -4.10 7.96 -1.39
C ILE A 3 -4.23 8.98 -2.52
N ARG A 4 -5.46 9.24 -3.00
CA ARG A 4 -5.71 10.21 -4.07
C ARG A 4 -5.25 11.61 -3.67
N ARG A 5 -5.62 12.07 -2.47
CA ARG A 5 -5.19 13.37 -1.96
C ARG A 5 -3.67 13.46 -1.81
N GLY A 6 -3.03 12.41 -1.28
CA GLY A 6 -1.58 12.35 -1.16
C GLY A 6 -0.87 12.36 -2.51
N GLY A 7 -1.41 11.64 -3.50
CA GLY A 7 -0.89 11.63 -4.88
C GLY A 7 -0.90 13.01 -5.54
N VAL A 8 -1.98 13.79 -5.36
CA VAL A 8 -2.04 15.17 -5.85
C VAL A 8 -0.90 16.02 -5.28
N LEU A 9 -0.59 15.86 -3.99
CA LEU A 9 0.50 16.61 -3.33
C LEU A 9 1.88 16.11 -3.74
N ALA A 10 2.02 14.81 -4.02
CA ALA A 10 3.28 14.21 -4.46
C ALA A 10 3.59 14.47 -5.93
N HIS A 11 2.61 14.93 -6.72
CA HIS A 11 2.61 15.06 -8.18
C HIS A 11 2.84 13.74 -8.93
N GLU A 12 4.02 13.14 -8.80
CA GLU A 12 4.37 11.85 -9.34
C GLU A 12 5.51 11.20 -8.54
N GLY A 13 5.69 9.88 -8.65
CA GLY A 13 6.86 9.25 -8.03
C GLY A 13 6.73 8.96 -6.54
N GLY A 14 5.64 9.37 -5.90
CA GLY A 14 5.45 9.29 -4.46
C GLY A 14 5.43 7.87 -3.89
N VAL A 15 5.67 7.79 -2.58
CA VAL A 15 5.65 6.55 -1.78
C VAL A 15 4.46 6.60 -0.82
N MET A 16 3.54 5.65 -0.93
CA MET A 16 2.52 5.41 0.08
C MET A 16 3.13 4.54 1.19
N VAL A 17 2.99 4.96 2.44
CA VAL A 17 3.43 4.17 3.61
C VAL A 17 2.22 3.79 4.45
N LYS A 18 2.09 2.50 4.80
CA LYS A 18 1.08 2.00 5.73
C LYS A 18 1.76 1.21 6.86
N VAL A 19 1.66 1.74 8.06
CA VAL A 19 2.24 1.17 9.29
C VAL A 19 1.13 0.94 10.32
N ALA A 20 1.37 0.00 11.24
CA ALA A 20 0.47 -0.17 12.38
C ALA A 20 0.61 1.03 13.34
N LYS A 21 -0.49 1.41 14.01
CA LYS A 21 -0.42 2.44 15.06
C LYS A 21 0.35 1.89 16.28
N PRO A 22 0.98 2.77 17.08
CA PRO A 22 1.45 2.36 18.41
C PRO A 22 0.29 1.77 19.19
N ASN A 23 0.40 0.51 19.63
CA ASN A 23 -0.64 -0.27 20.31
C ASN A 23 -1.82 -0.71 19.43
N GLN A 24 -1.62 -0.89 18.12
CA GLN A 24 -2.59 -1.54 17.24
C GLN A 24 -2.96 -2.95 17.76
N ASP A 25 -4.23 -3.21 18.06
CA ASP A 25 -4.68 -4.55 18.46
C ASP A 25 -4.90 -5.42 17.22
N MET A 26 -3.90 -6.24 16.92
CA MET A 26 -3.87 -7.13 15.76
C MET A 26 -4.92 -8.25 15.81
N ARG A 27 -5.63 -8.46 16.92
CA ARG A 27 -6.71 -9.45 17.00
C ARG A 27 -8.01 -8.95 16.38
N PHE A 28 -8.19 -7.63 16.35
CA PHE A 28 -9.43 -6.99 15.91
C PHE A 28 -9.24 -6.10 14.69
N ASP A 29 -8.03 -5.53 14.49
CA ASP A 29 -7.76 -4.61 13.38
C ASP A 29 -6.34 -4.82 12.85
N VAL A 30 -6.22 -5.74 11.89
CA VAL A 30 -5.00 -6.03 11.14
C VAL A 30 -4.91 -5.04 9.97
N PRO A 31 -3.80 -4.30 9.80
CA PRO A 31 -3.58 -3.50 8.59
C PRO A 31 -3.65 -4.35 7.33
N VAL A 32 -4.38 -3.87 6.31
CA VAL A 32 -4.59 -4.60 5.06
C VAL A 32 -4.28 -3.74 3.84
N ILE A 33 -3.70 -4.34 2.79
CA ILE A 33 -3.76 -3.80 1.43
C ILE A 33 -4.39 -4.83 0.48
N GLY A 34 -5.18 -4.34 -0.48
CA GLY A 34 -5.89 -5.13 -1.48
C GLY A 34 -5.65 -4.60 -2.89
N VAL A 35 -6.21 -5.26 -3.90
CA VAL A 35 -6.14 -4.84 -5.32
C VAL A 35 -6.54 -3.36 -5.49
N GLU A 36 -7.60 -2.93 -4.81
CA GLU A 36 -8.05 -1.54 -4.83
C GLU A 36 -6.99 -0.55 -4.35
N THR A 37 -6.16 -0.92 -3.36
CA THR A 37 -5.07 -0.07 -2.89
C THR A 37 -4.05 0.16 -3.99
N VAL A 38 -3.69 -0.89 -4.74
CA VAL A 38 -2.75 -0.81 -5.86
C VAL A 38 -3.35 0.00 -7.00
N ARG A 39 -4.63 -0.21 -7.34
CA ARG A 39 -5.33 0.55 -8.38
C ARG A 39 -5.31 2.04 -8.08
N VAL A 40 -5.71 2.43 -6.87
CA VAL A 40 -5.74 3.85 -6.48
C VAL A 40 -4.35 4.45 -6.40
N ALA A 41 -3.33 3.69 -5.99
CA ALA A 41 -1.95 4.14 -6.02
C ALA A 41 -1.44 4.40 -7.46
N ALA A 42 -1.83 3.53 -8.41
CA ALA A 42 -1.50 3.69 -9.83
C ALA A 42 -2.19 4.92 -10.44
N GLU A 43 -3.48 5.10 -10.19
CA GLU A 43 -4.25 6.29 -10.59
C GLU A 43 -3.62 7.58 -10.03
N ALA A 44 -3.10 7.51 -8.81
CA ALA A 44 -2.44 8.60 -8.12
C ALA A 44 -0.96 8.80 -8.54
N ARG A 45 -0.47 8.08 -9.57
CA ARG A 45 0.91 8.14 -10.08
C ARG A 45 1.99 7.90 -9.01
N LEU A 46 1.65 7.11 -7.98
CA LEU A 46 2.60 6.65 -6.98
C LEU A 46 3.45 5.51 -7.55
N ARG A 47 4.66 5.34 -7.01
CA ARG A 47 5.60 4.32 -7.49
C ARG A 47 5.90 3.22 -6.50
N VAL A 48 5.64 3.48 -5.22
CA VAL A 48 5.93 2.50 -4.16
C VAL A 48 4.79 2.46 -3.14
N ILE A 49 4.43 1.24 -2.74
CA ILE A 49 3.63 0.96 -1.56
C ILE A 49 4.55 0.28 -0.55
N ALA A 50 4.86 0.98 0.54
CA ALA A 50 5.65 0.47 1.65
C ALA A 50 4.72 0.06 2.80
N VAL A 51 4.92 -1.16 3.30
CA VAL A 51 4.14 -1.70 4.42
C VAL A 51 5.06 -2.24 5.50
N GLU A 52 4.53 -2.38 6.70
CA GLU A 52 5.24 -3.01 7.79
C GLU A 52 5.20 -4.54 7.64
N ALA A 53 6.38 -5.15 7.60
CA ALA A 53 6.54 -6.60 7.47
C ALA A 53 5.88 -7.32 8.64
N GLU A 54 5.24 -8.46 8.37
CA GLU A 54 4.56 -9.32 9.36
C GLU A 54 3.36 -8.68 10.07
N LYS A 55 3.06 -7.40 9.80
CA LYS A 55 1.90 -6.69 10.38
C LYS A 55 0.87 -6.23 9.36
N THR A 56 1.10 -6.49 8.07
CA THR A 56 0.15 -6.13 7.00
C THR A 56 -0.29 -7.36 6.22
N LEU A 57 -1.60 -7.57 6.14
CA LEU A 57 -2.22 -8.61 5.32
C LEU A 57 -2.36 -8.15 3.87
N LEU A 58 -2.05 -9.04 2.93
CA LEU A 58 -2.31 -8.86 1.49
C LEU A 58 -3.58 -9.64 1.12
N LEU A 59 -4.64 -8.94 0.69
CA LEU A 59 -5.84 -9.60 0.15
C LEU A 59 -5.60 -10.00 -1.30
N GLU A 60 -5.79 -11.27 -1.62
CA GLU A 60 -5.61 -11.79 -2.99
C GLU A 60 -4.21 -11.48 -3.53
N ARG A 61 -3.19 -12.02 -2.86
CA ARG A 61 -1.77 -11.75 -3.12
C ARG A 61 -1.42 -11.80 -4.61
N ASP A 62 -1.90 -12.79 -5.35
CA ASP A 62 -1.54 -12.95 -6.75
C ASP A 62 -2.13 -11.85 -7.63
N ALA A 63 -3.38 -11.44 -7.37
CA ALA A 63 -4.00 -10.31 -8.05
C ALA A 63 -3.30 -8.97 -7.74
N ILE A 64 -2.84 -8.79 -6.49
CA ILE A 64 -2.00 -7.65 -6.10
C ILE A 64 -0.69 -7.63 -6.90
N VAL A 65 0.03 -8.76 -6.95
CA VAL A 65 1.32 -8.87 -7.65
C VAL A 65 1.16 -8.57 -9.13
N ASP A 66 0.15 -9.18 -9.75
CA ASP A 66 -0.19 -8.98 -11.15
C ASP A 66 -0.47 -7.51 -11.49
N LEU A 67 -1.32 -6.86 -10.69
CA LEU A 67 -1.65 -5.46 -10.91
C LEU A 67 -0.44 -4.54 -10.65
N ALA A 68 0.33 -4.79 -9.59
CA ALA A 68 1.52 -4.01 -9.27
C ALA A 68 2.55 -4.06 -10.41
N ASN A 69 2.77 -5.24 -10.99
CA ASN A 69 3.65 -5.43 -12.14
C ASN A 69 3.16 -4.65 -13.36
N ARG A 70 1.87 -4.79 -13.73
CA ARG A 70 1.28 -4.06 -14.87
C ARG A 70 1.30 -2.54 -14.68
N SER A 71 1.15 -2.07 -13.44
CA SER A 71 1.12 -0.65 -13.10
C SER A 71 2.51 -0.07 -12.77
N THR A 72 3.58 -0.85 -12.86
CA THR A 72 4.96 -0.42 -12.53
C THR A 72 5.09 0.14 -11.10
N ILE A 73 4.39 -0.48 -10.16
CA ILE A 73 4.42 -0.16 -8.73
C ILE A 73 5.26 -1.22 -8.00
N SER A 74 6.20 -0.78 -7.18
CA SER A 74 6.92 -1.66 -6.26
C SER A 74 6.16 -1.78 -4.94
N ILE A 75 6.03 -3.00 -4.42
CA ILE A 75 5.53 -3.24 -3.06
C ILE A 75 6.70 -3.72 -2.21
N VAL A 76 6.97 -3.02 -1.11
CA VAL A 76 8.09 -3.34 -0.21
C VAL A 76 7.60 -3.50 1.21
N ALA A 77 8.11 -4.52 1.90
CA ALA A 77 7.87 -4.76 3.31
C ALA A 77 9.17 -4.53 4.10
N ARG A 78 9.08 -3.77 5.20
CA ARG A 78 10.21 -3.47 6.09
C ARG A 78 9.82 -3.73 7.53
N ARG A 79 10.74 -4.26 8.33
CA ARG A 79 10.61 -4.25 9.80
C ARG A 79 10.92 -2.81 10.27
N SER A 80 10.09 -2.30 11.17
CA SER A 80 10.26 -1.00 11.82
C SER A 80 10.67 -1.16 13.27
#